data_AF-A0A226D6A9-F1
#
_entry.id   AF-A0A226D6A9-F1
#
_cell.length_a   1.000
_cell.length_b   1.000
_cell.length_c   1.000
_cell.angle_alpha   90.00
_cell.angle_beta   90.00
_cell.angle_gamma   90.00
#
_symmetry.space_group_name_H-M   'P 1'
#
loop_
_entity.id
_entity.type
_entity.pdbx_description
1 polymer ?
#
loop_
_entity_poly.entity_id
_entity_poly.type
_entity_poly.pdbx_seq_one_letter_code
_entity_poly.pdbx_strand_id
1 'polypeptide(L)'
;MYQTEYLPRLIFLLKICKLLSCHPFEWDAKSDRLIQCRSPIRIGMFKLQCLLSVGYCTTQGLNIFFGPLTTIEKFQGFGIFMTYLLASTIRWNYNLDNGPSQVIHAFLDVEATLMFNLPHLPASLETKAVKLYIQLCDVCIPAFPVLLFILLRVAPCTPPFILSMLLGCQDADTCIGSYLGVHIFEAWMSAHIVYSAGIVACYVFFVGIVFILNFLRVLESHITNQLGDHSDYIRLYRVVQILEKSLNAHFSERILPAIMFCNPVVEIFGLFVCISLSKDIPMPGFLVFPLMTTITGINNILIVALASKFHSSSGHVLAC
;
A
#
# COMPACT_ATOMS: atom_id res chain seq x y z
N MET A 1 -2.21 18.08 10.96
CA MET A 1 -1.58 16.80 10.57
C MET A 1 -2.09 16.25 9.24
N TYR A 2 -3.34 15.76 9.09
CA TYR A 2 -3.73 15.06 7.85
C TYR A 2 -3.78 16.03 6.67
N GLN A 3 -4.53 17.11 6.83
CA GLN A 3 -4.74 18.15 5.83
C GLN A 3 -3.43 18.84 5.41
N THR A 4 -2.55 19.10 6.38
CA THR A 4 -1.31 19.85 6.12
C THR A 4 -0.15 18.98 5.64
N GLU A 5 0.00 17.76 6.15
CA GLU A 5 1.19 16.94 5.89
C GLU A 5 0.97 15.86 4.82
N TYR A 6 -0.19 15.20 4.83
CA TYR A 6 -0.43 14.01 4.02
C TYR A 6 -1.32 14.27 2.81
N LEU A 7 -2.32 15.15 2.94
CA LEU A 7 -3.28 15.45 1.88
C LEU A 7 -2.63 15.97 0.57
N PRO A 8 -1.63 16.89 0.58
CA PRO A 8 -1.02 17.34 -0.67
C PRO A 8 -0.35 16.21 -1.46
N ARG A 9 0.28 15.25 -0.77
CA ARG A 9 0.91 14.08 -1.39
C ARG A 9 -0.12 13.09 -1.91
N LEU A 10 -1.18 12.85 -1.14
CA LEU A 10 -2.32 12.05 -1.58
C LEU A 10 -2.92 12.62 -2.87
N ILE A 11 -3.19 13.93 -2.93
CA ILE A 11 -3.72 14.60 -4.12
C ILE A 11 -2.79 14.42 -5.32
N PHE A 12 -1.47 14.52 -5.12
CA PHE A 12 -0.49 14.28 -6.17
C PHE A 12 -0.56 12.85 -6.71
N LEU A 13 -0.57 11.84 -5.85
CA LEU A 13 -0.69 10.44 -6.26
C LEU A 13 -2.04 10.15 -6.94
N LEU A 14 -3.13 10.76 -6.47
CA LEU A 14 -4.44 10.63 -7.11
C LEU A 14 -4.47 11.20 -8.54
N LYS A 15 -3.70 12.27 -8.83
CA LYS A 15 -3.55 12.77 -10.21
C LYS A 15 -2.85 11.74 -11.10
N ILE A 16 -1.84 11.05 -10.59
CA ILE A 16 -1.16 9.96 -11.32
C ILE A 16 -2.12 8.79 -11.52
N CYS A 17 -2.84 8.37 -10.47
CA CYS A 17 -3.84 7.31 -10.58
C CYS A 17 -4.97 7.65 -11.55
N LYS A 18 -5.35 8.93 -11.65
CA LYS A 18 -6.33 9.43 -12.63
C LYS A 18 -5.80 9.30 -14.07
N LEU A 19 -4.51 9.54 -14.30
CA LEU A 19 -3.87 9.30 -15.60
C LEU A 19 -3.88 7.80 -15.95
N LEU A 20 -3.57 6.94 -14.98
CA LEU A 20 -3.56 5.49 -15.15
C LEU A 20 -4.96 4.84 -15.10
N SER A 21 -6.01 5.60 -14.78
CA SER A 21 -7.36 5.10 -14.50
C SER A 21 -7.40 3.97 -13.46
N CYS A 22 -6.47 4.00 -12.49
CA CYS A 22 -6.25 2.89 -11.57
C CYS A 22 -6.85 3.09 -10.18
N HIS A 23 -7.58 4.16 -9.97
CA HIS A 23 -8.29 4.42 -8.72
C HIS A 23 -9.67 5.03 -9.01
N PRO A 24 -10.74 4.63 -8.28
CA PRO A 24 -12.09 5.07 -8.58
C PRO A 24 -12.47 6.42 -7.95
N PHE A 25 -11.58 7.01 -7.15
CA PHE A 25 -11.78 8.29 -6.48
C PHE A 25 -10.89 9.38 -7.08
N GLU A 26 -11.42 10.60 -7.14
CA GLU A 26 -10.68 11.80 -7.51
C GLU A 26 -10.89 12.91 -6.48
N TRP A 27 -9.92 13.80 -6.34
CA TRP A 27 -10.05 14.98 -5.49
C TRP A 27 -10.86 16.06 -6.21
N ASP A 28 -11.94 16.53 -5.58
CA ASP A 28 -12.70 17.69 -6.02
C ASP A 28 -12.28 18.94 -5.27
N ALA A 29 -11.59 19.84 -5.96
CA ALA A 29 -11.12 21.10 -5.39
C ALA A 29 -12.27 22.06 -4.99
N LYS A 30 -13.50 21.85 -5.48
CA LYS A 30 -14.64 22.70 -5.10
C LYS A 30 -15.22 22.32 -3.74
N SER A 31 -15.33 21.02 -3.47
CA SER A 31 -15.85 20.52 -2.20
C SER A 31 -14.77 20.28 -1.16
N ASP A 32 -13.48 20.28 -1.56
CA ASP A 32 -12.35 19.85 -0.73
C ASP A 32 -12.54 18.40 -0.24
N ARG A 33 -13.08 17.55 -1.13
CA ARG A 33 -13.41 16.15 -0.83
C ARG A 33 -12.95 15.21 -1.93
N LEU A 34 -12.64 13.98 -1.53
CA LEU A 34 -12.62 12.84 -2.45
C LEU A 34 -14.04 12.54 -2.92
N ILE A 35 -14.24 12.49 -4.24
CA ILE A 35 -15.48 12.08 -4.86
C ILE A 35 -15.24 10.87 -5.74
N GLN A 36 -16.28 10.05 -5.91
CA GLN A 36 -16.24 8.97 -6.88
C GLN A 36 -16.16 9.55 -8.31
N CYS A 37 -15.28 8.97 -9.13
CA CYS A 37 -15.10 9.37 -10.52
C CYS A 37 -16.43 9.21 -11.29
N ARG A 38 -16.89 10.28 -11.95
CA ARG A 38 -18.17 10.27 -12.69
C ARG A 38 -18.10 9.63 -14.07
N SER A 39 -16.89 9.46 -14.61
CA SER A 39 -16.70 8.90 -15.96
C SER A 39 -16.94 7.39 -15.97
N PRO A 40 -17.96 6.88 -16.69
CA PRO A 40 -18.24 5.44 -16.76
C PRO A 40 -17.10 4.67 -17.42
N ILE A 41 -16.39 5.28 -18.38
CA ILE A 41 -15.23 4.69 -19.05
C ILE A 41 -14.10 4.43 -18.05
N ARG A 42 -13.80 5.39 -17.16
CA ARG A 42 -12.76 5.21 -16.14
C ARG A 42 -13.15 4.17 -15.10
N ILE A 43 -14.42 4.16 -14.68
CA ILE A 43 -14.93 3.11 -13.78
C ILE A 43 -14.78 1.73 -14.43
N GLY A 44 -15.17 1.61 -15.71
CA GLY A 44 -15.02 0.37 -16.47
C GLY A 44 -13.56 -0.07 -16.58
N MET A 45 -12.66 0.87 -16.88
CA MET A 45 -11.21 0.62 -16.94
C MET A 45 -10.65 0.17 -15.58
N PHE A 46 -11.04 0.82 -14.49
CA PHE A 46 -10.61 0.42 -13.14
C PHE A 46 -11.07 -1.00 -12.79
N LYS A 47 -12.34 -1.34 -13.07
CA LYS A 47 -12.88 -2.69 -12.86
C LYS A 47 -12.14 -3.73 -13.71
N LEU A 48 -11.87 -3.41 -14.98
CA LEU A 48 -11.07 -4.25 -15.85
C LEU A 48 -9.66 -4.47 -15.27
N GLN A 49 -8.99 -3.42 -14.80
CA GLN A 49 -7.67 -3.55 -14.16
C GLN A 49 -7.69 -4.41 -12.89
N CYS A 50 -8.76 -4.36 -12.09
CA CYS A 50 -8.90 -5.26 -10.94
C CYS A 50 -9.02 -6.72 -11.39
N LEU A 51 -9.82 -7.01 -12.41
CA LEU A 51 -9.93 -8.37 -12.98
C LEU A 51 -8.59 -8.82 -13.61
N LEU A 52 -7.94 -7.93 -14.36
CA LEU A 52 -6.61 -8.19 -14.94
C LEU A 52 -5.58 -8.47 -13.84
N SER A 53 -5.60 -7.76 -12.72
CA SER A 53 -4.66 -8.01 -11.62
C SER A 53 -4.84 -9.38 -10.99
N VAL A 54 -6.09 -9.86 -10.84
CA VAL A 54 -6.37 -11.21 -10.36
C VAL A 54 -5.92 -12.24 -11.38
N GLY A 55 -6.32 -12.09 -12.65
CA GLY A 55 -5.90 -13.01 -13.71
C GLY A 55 -4.38 -13.08 -13.83
N TYR A 56 -3.71 -11.95 -13.77
CA TYR A 56 -2.25 -11.83 -13.83
C TYR A 56 -1.57 -12.54 -12.64
N CYS A 57 -2.02 -12.31 -11.41
CA CYS A 57 -1.52 -13.05 -10.24
C CYS A 57 -1.78 -14.56 -10.37
N THR A 58 -2.96 -14.98 -10.85
CA THR A 58 -3.27 -16.39 -11.08
C THR A 58 -2.31 -17.01 -12.10
N THR A 59 -2.08 -16.35 -13.23
CA THR A 59 -1.16 -16.81 -14.27
C THR A 59 0.28 -16.90 -13.76
N GLN A 60 0.75 -15.92 -12.99
CA GLN A 60 2.06 -15.98 -12.32
C GLN A 60 2.15 -17.18 -11.37
N GLY A 61 1.14 -17.38 -10.51
CA GLY A 61 1.08 -18.50 -9.58
C GLY A 61 1.13 -19.85 -10.32
N LEU A 62 0.31 -20.02 -11.36
CA LEU A 62 0.31 -21.23 -12.18
C LEU A 62 1.67 -21.50 -12.82
N ASN A 63 2.34 -20.46 -13.36
CA ASN A 63 3.67 -20.59 -13.92
C ASN A 63 4.71 -21.00 -12.87
N ILE A 64 4.66 -20.42 -11.66
CA ILE A 64 5.59 -20.77 -10.58
C ILE A 64 5.40 -22.23 -10.13
N PHE A 65 4.16 -22.67 -9.96
CA PHE A 65 3.87 -24.01 -9.43
C PHE A 65 4.02 -25.11 -10.49
N PHE A 66 3.50 -24.89 -11.69
CA PHE A 66 3.38 -25.91 -12.73
C PHE A 66 4.27 -25.65 -13.96
N GLY A 67 4.85 -24.47 -14.09
CA GLY A 67 5.73 -24.14 -15.20
C GLY A 67 7.07 -24.87 -15.13
N PRO A 68 7.77 -25.01 -16.28
CA PRO A 68 9.06 -25.68 -16.40
C PRO A 68 10.22 -24.81 -15.89
N LEU A 69 10.03 -24.13 -14.77
CA LEU A 69 11.03 -23.26 -14.14
C LEU A 69 11.98 -24.09 -13.26
N THR A 70 13.25 -23.71 -13.25
CA THR A 70 14.22 -24.23 -12.28
C THR A 70 13.83 -23.81 -10.85
N THR A 71 14.36 -24.51 -9.85
CA THR A 71 14.09 -24.18 -8.44
C THR A 71 14.46 -22.73 -8.10
N ILE A 72 15.58 -22.23 -8.62
CA ILE A 72 16.05 -20.85 -8.39
C ILE A 72 15.07 -19.85 -9.02
N GLU A 73 14.66 -20.10 -10.25
CA GLU A 73 13.67 -19.29 -10.98
C GLU A 73 12.32 -19.26 -10.27
N LYS A 74 11.88 -20.37 -9.67
CA LYS A 74 10.66 -20.42 -8.84
C LYS A 74 10.79 -19.53 -7.61
N PHE A 75 11.92 -19.57 -6.90
CA PHE A 75 12.15 -18.69 -5.75
C PHE A 75 12.16 -17.22 -6.16
N GLN A 76 12.77 -16.89 -7.31
CA GLN A 76 12.77 -15.53 -7.84
C GLN A 76 11.37 -15.06 -8.20
N GLY A 77 10.61 -15.89 -8.91
CA GLY A 77 9.23 -15.60 -9.28
C GLY A 77 8.32 -15.43 -8.05
N PHE A 78 8.52 -16.25 -7.02
CA PHE A 78 7.64 -16.29 -5.85
C PHE A 78 7.64 -15.00 -5.04
N GLY A 79 8.80 -14.37 -4.82
CA GLY A 79 8.85 -13.09 -4.10
C GLY A 79 8.04 -11.99 -4.80
N ILE A 80 8.24 -11.84 -6.10
CA ILE A 80 7.51 -10.87 -6.94
C ILE A 80 6.02 -11.19 -6.97
N PHE A 81 5.66 -12.47 -7.15
CA PHE A 81 4.27 -12.93 -7.11
C PHE A 81 3.58 -12.57 -5.79
N MET A 82 4.22 -12.82 -4.64
CA MET A 82 3.64 -12.49 -3.33
C MET A 82 3.45 -10.98 -3.14
N THR A 83 4.35 -10.17 -3.71
CA THR A 83 4.20 -8.70 -3.70
C THR A 83 3.01 -8.25 -4.54
N TYR A 84 2.82 -8.82 -5.73
CA TYR A 84 1.64 -8.54 -6.54
C TYR A 84 0.36 -9.07 -5.92
N LEU A 85 0.38 -10.25 -5.31
CA LEU A 85 -0.77 -10.79 -4.58
C LEU A 85 -1.19 -9.85 -3.43
N LEU A 86 -0.22 -9.37 -2.64
CA LEU A 86 -0.46 -8.38 -1.60
C LEU A 86 -1.08 -7.10 -2.16
N ALA A 87 -0.43 -6.49 -3.17
CA ALA A 87 -0.87 -5.23 -3.73
C ALA A 87 -2.26 -5.36 -4.39
N SER A 88 -2.50 -6.42 -5.16
CA SER A 88 -3.80 -6.76 -5.75
C SER A 88 -4.90 -6.93 -4.69
N THR A 89 -4.58 -7.59 -3.57
CA THR A 89 -5.51 -7.77 -2.45
C THR A 89 -5.82 -6.44 -1.76
N ILE A 90 -4.81 -5.62 -1.48
CA ILE A 90 -5.00 -4.30 -0.85
C ILE A 90 -5.87 -3.40 -1.74
N ARG A 91 -5.59 -3.33 -3.05
CA ARG A 91 -6.32 -2.44 -3.97
C ARG A 91 -7.75 -2.89 -4.28
N TRP A 92 -8.12 -4.13 -3.97
CA TRP A 92 -9.22 -4.86 -4.63
C TRP A 92 -10.45 -4.03 -4.99
N ASN A 93 -11.31 -3.54 -4.12
CA ASN A 93 -12.41 -2.59 -4.43
C ASN A 93 -13.23 -2.67 -5.76
N TYR A 94 -13.54 -3.86 -6.29
CA TYR A 94 -14.36 -4.01 -7.52
C TYR A 94 -15.77 -3.39 -7.40
N ASN A 95 -16.36 -3.46 -6.20
CA ASN A 95 -17.69 -2.93 -5.90
C ASN A 95 -17.75 -1.41 -5.71
N LEU A 96 -16.61 -0.71 -5.87
CA LEU A 96 -16.50 0.74 -5.68
C LEU A 96 -16.97 1.18 -4.28
N ASP A 97 -16.62 0.40 -3.26
CA ASP A 97 -16.84 0.73 -1.85
C ASP A 97 -16.22 2.09 -1.52
N ASN A 98 -17.02 2.93 -0.87
CA ASN A 98 -16.68 4.29 -0.47
C ASN A 98 -15.95 4.34 0.89
N GLY A 99 -15.80 3.20 1.58
CA GLY A 99 -15.14 3.11 2.89
C GLY A 99 -13.83 3.90 3.00
N PRO A 100 -12.84 3.71 2.10
CA PRO A 100 -11.58 4.46 2.14
C PRO A 100 -11.77 5.97 2.06
N SER A 101 -12.67 6.43 1.19
CA SER A 101 -12.93 7.85 1.00
C SER A 101 -13.64 8.45 2.22
N GLN A 102 -14.61 7.73 2.79
CA GLN A 102 -15.34 8.15 3.97
C GLN A 102 -14.43 8.28 5.20
N VAL A 103 -13.50 7.33 5.37
CA VAL A 103 -12.47 7.39 6.41
C VAL A 103 -11.64 8.67 6.28
N ILE A 104 -11.16 8.98 5.07
CA ILE A 104 -10.36 10.18 4.82
C ILE A 104 -11.18 11.45 5.09
N HIS A 105 -12.45 11.49 4.64
CA HIS A 105 -13.35 12.61 4.93
C HIS A 105 -13.54 12.79 6.43
N ALA A 106 -13.74 11.72 7.18
CA ALA A 106 -13.90 11.76 8.62
C ALA A 106 -12.65 12.31 9.31
N PHE A 107 -11.44 11.97 8.83
CA PHE A 107 -10.20 12.55 9.34
C PHE A 107 -10.12 14.05 9.09
N LEU A 108 -10.45 14.49 7.87
CA LEU A 108 -10.46 15.92 7.53
C LEU A 108 -11.49 16.70 8.36
N ASP A 109 -12.69 16.13 8.57
CA ASP A 109 -13.74 16.74 9.39
C ASP A 109 -13.34 16.85 10.85
N VAL A 110 -12.79 15.78 11.41
CA VAL A 110 -12.32 15.75 12.79
C VAL A 110 -11.17 16.73 13.00
N GLU A 111 -10.25 16.81 12.05
CA GLU A 111 -9.16 17.78 12.10
C GLU A 111 -9.67 19.23 12.04
N ALA A 112 -10.58 19.53 11.11
CA ALA A 112 -11.12 20.87 10.94
C ALA A 112 -11.98 21.31 12.14
N THR A 113 -12.75 20.41 12.74
CA THR A 113 -13.71 20.74 13.80
C THR A 113 -13.13 20.64 15.21
N LEU A 114 -12.31 19.63 15.50
CA LEU A 114 -11.85 19.35 16.86
C LEU A 114 -10.42 19.83 17.09
N MET A 115 -9.53 19.73 16.10
CA MET A 115 -8.11 20.08 16.32
C MET A 115 -7.82 21.57 16.31
N PHE A 116 -8.70 22.42 15.77
CA PHE A 116 -8.49 23.86 15.73
C PHE A 116 -8.37 24.49 17.14
N ASN A 117 -9.09 23.93 18.12
CA ASN A 117 -9.11 24.46 19.49
C ASN A 117 -8.16 23.72 20.44
N LEU A 118 -7.50 22.67 19.97
CA LEU A 118 -6.64 21.82 20.81
C LEU A 118 -5.19 22.30 20.73
N PRO A 119 -4.41 22.19 21.82
CA PRO A 119 -3.01 22.58 21.80
C PRO A 119 -2.25 21.76 20.76
N HIS A 120 -1.44 22.43 19.95
CA HIS A 120 -0.56 21.76 19.01
C HIS A 120 0.48 20.93 19.76
N LEU A 121 0.26 19.61 19.83
CA LEU A 121 1.25 18.69 20.35
C LEU A 121 2.38 18.50 19.32
N PRO A 122 3.64 18.39 19.78
CA PRO A 122 4.74 18.06 18.88
C PRO A 122 4.55 16.66 18.31
N ALA A 123 4.88 16.50 17.02
CA ALA A 123 4.78 15.24 16.31
C ALA A 123 5.48 14.11 17.07
N SER A 124 4.75 13.02 17.30
CA SER A 124 5.27 11.83 18.00
C SER A 124 6.35 11.14 17.18
N LEU A 125 7.13 10.25 17.82
CA LEU A 125 8.16 9.46 17.12
C LEU A 125 7.52 8.58 16.03
N GLU A 126 6.36 7.99 16.33
CA GLU A 126 5.57 7.16 15.42
C GLU A 126 5.11 7.96 14.20
N THR A 127 4.68 9.21 14.41
CA THR A 127 4.28 10.12 13.33
C THR A 127 5.45 10.42 12.41
N LYS A 128 6.63 10.70 12.98
CA LYS A 128 7.86 10.94 12.20
C LYS A 128 8.28 9.68 11.44
N ALA A 129 8.19 8.51 12.05
CA ALA A 129 8.52 7.23 11.43
C ALA A 129 7.59 6.91 10.25
N VAL A 130 6.28 7.06 10.41
CA VAL A 130 5.31 6.86 9.31
C VAL A 130 5.49 7.90 8.23
N LYS A 131 5.76 9.17 8.56
CA LYS A 131 6.07 10.19 7.56
C LYS A 131 7.29 9.83 6.72
N LEU A 132 8.37 9.36 7.35
CA LEU A 132 9.58 8.91 6.65
C LEU A 132 9.27 7.68 5.77
N TYR A 133 8.47 6.74 6.27
CA TYR A 133 8.05 5.58 5.51
C TYR A 133 7.21 5.95 4.28
N ILE A 134 6.26 6.87 4.40
CA ILE A 134 5.48 7.35 3.25
C ILE A 134 6.38 8.05 2.23
N GLN A 135 7.37 8.82 2.67
CA GLN A 135 8.37 9.41 1.77
C GLN A 135 9.17 8.35 1.03
N LEU A 136 9.54 7.26 1.69
CA LEU A 136 10.18 6.11 1.05
C LEU A 136 9.22 5.46 0.02
N CYS A 137 7.96 5.25 0.37
CA CYS A 137 6.94 4.71 -0.54
C CYS A 137 6.71 5.62 -1.76
N ASP A 138 6.67 6.94 -1.58
CA ASP A 138 6.49 7.91 -2.66
C ASP A 138 7.62 7.80 -3.72
N VAL A 139 8.81 7.34 -3.33
CA VAL A 139 9.94 7.05 -4.23
C VAL A 139 9.86 5.63 -4.80
N CYS A 140 9.57 4.63 -3.95
CA CYS A 140 9.55 3.23 -4.35
C CYS A 140 8.41 2.89 -5.32
N ILE A 141 7.22 3.48 -5.14
CA ILE A 141 6.04 3.24 -5.97
C ILE A 141 6.30 3.56 -7.46
N PRO A 142 6.82 4.74 -7.83
CA PRO A 142 7.20 5.02 -9.22
C PRO A 142 8.44 4.26 -9.68
N ALA A 143 9.43 4.06 -8.80
CA ALA A 143 10.68 3.40 -9.17
C ALA A 143 10.47 1.93 -9.54
N PHE A 144 9.60 1.22 -8.83
CA PHE A 144 9.36 -0.21 -9.03
C PHE A 144 8.97 -0.60 -10.47
N PRO A 145 7.93 -0.04 -11.12
CA PRO A 145 7.58 -0.38 -12.50
C PRO A 145 8.64 0.04 -13.52
N VAL A 146 9.41 1.11 -13.25
CA VAL A 146 10.52 1.54 -14.11
C VAL A 146 11.68 0.56 -14.03
N LEU A 147 12.09 0.18 -12.82
CA LEU A 147 13.13 -0.83 -12.61
C LEU A 147 12.72 -2.18 -13.18
N LEU A 148 11.45 -2.55 -13.05
CA LEU A 148 10.90 -3.75 -13.67
C LEU A 148 11.00 -3.69 -15.20
N PHE A 149 10.63 -2.58 -15.81
CA PHE A 149 10.75 -2.41 -17.26
C PHE A 149 12.20 -2.57 -17.72
N ILE A 150 13.14 -1.95 -17.02
CA ILE A 150 14.59 -2.07 -17.30
C ILE A 150 15.05 -3.52 -17.14
N LEU A 151 14.65 -4.19 -16.05
CA LEU A 151 14.96 -5.59 -15.80
C LEU A 151 14.50 -6.47 -16.97
N LEU A 152 13.26 -6.31 -17.43
CA LEU A 152 12.71 -7.09 -18.54
C LEU A 152 13.41 -6.78 -19.87
N ARG A 153 13.90 -5.55 -20.08
CA ARG A 153 14.71 -5.22 -21.26
C ARG A 153 16.07 -5.93 -21.27
N VAL A 154 16.64 -6.19 -20.09
CA VAL A 154 17.94 -6.87 -19.95
C VAL A 154 17.76 -8.39 -19.90
N ALA A 155 16.73 -8.88 -19.22
CA ALA A 155 16.43 -10.28 -18.99
C ALA A 155 14.93 -10.54 -19.24
N PRO A 156 14.51 -10.65 -20.52
CA PRO A 156 13.08 -10.75 -20.90
C PRO A 156 12.40 -11.99 -20.33
N CYS A 157 13.15 -13.09 -20.19
CA CYS A 157 12.63 -14.37 -19.68
C CYS A 157 12.63 -14.47 -18.16
N THR A 158 12.73 -13.35 -17.45
CA THR A 158 12.75 -13.35 -15.98
C THR A 158 11.40 -13.84 -15.43
N PRO A 159 11.37 -14.86 -14.56
CA PRO A 159 10.15 -15.25 -13.86
C PRO A 159 9.74 -14.18 -12.82
N PRO A 160 8.43 -13.98 -12.59
CA PRO A 160 7.29 -14.75 -13.07
C PRO A 160 6.59 -14.08 -14.27
N PHE A 161 7.29 -13.28 -15.06
CA PHE A 161 6.68 -12.44 -16.10
C PHE A 161 6.23 -13.23 -17.33
N ILE A 162 5.31 -12.68 -18.12
CA ILE A 162 4.63 -13.37 -19.22
C ILE A 162 5.59 -14.01 -20.22
N LEU A 163 6.70 -13.35 -20.57
CA LEU A 163 7.67 -13.91 -21.51
C LEU A 163 8.34 -15.19 -20.97
N SER A 164 8.51 -15.32 -19.65
CA SER A 164 9.02 -16.57 -19.05
C SER A 164 8.06 -17.76 -19.20
N MET A 165 6.80 -17.52 -19.57
CA MET A 165 5.78 -18.56 -19.79
C MET A 165 5.75 -19.05 -21.24
N LEU A 166 6.42 -18.33 -22.16
CA LEU A 166 6.44 -18.68 -23.58
C LEU A 166 7.57 -19.67 -23.87
N LEU A 167 7.24 -20.72 -24.63
CA LEU A 167 8.24 -21.65 -25.14
C LEU A 167 9.21 -20.91 -26.06
N GLY A 168 10.51 -21.18 -25.91
CA GLY A 168 11.54 -20.58 -26.75
C GLY A 168 11.86 -19.12 -26.41
N CYS A 169 11.55 -18.63 -25.21
CA CYS A 169 11.94 -17.26 -24.81
C CYS A 169 13.47 -17.00 -24.93
N GLN A 170 14.28 -18.06 -24.84
CA GLN A 170 15.74 -17.98 -25.00
C GLN A 170 16.18 -17.94 -26.48
N ASP A 171 15.29 -18.27 -27.42
CA ASP A 171 15.62 -18.33 -28.84
C ASP A 171 15.61 -16.90 -29.43
N ALA A 172 16.82 -16.43 -29.76
CA ALA A 172 17.11 -15.05 -30.14
C ALA A 172 16.45 -14.59 -31.47
N ASP A 173 15.88 -15.52 -32.24
CA ASP A 173 15.29 -15.24 -33.56
C ASP A 173 13.86 -14.69 -33.49
N THR A 174 13.29 -14.59 -32.29
CA THR A 174 11.93 -14.08 -32.11
C THR A 174 11.86 -12.55 -32.26
N CYS A 175 10.85 -12.07 -33.00
CA CYS A 175 10.69 -10.68 -33.43
C CYS A 175 10.78 -9.64 -32.27
N ILE A 176 11.83 -8.81 -32.27
CA ILE A 176 12.13 -7.75 -31.28
C ILE A 176 10.91 -6.86 -30.94
N GLY A 177 10.00 -6.65 -31.91
CA GLY A 177 8.81 -5.82 -31.76
C GLY A 177 7.78 -6.38 -30.78
N SER A 178 7.58 -7.70 -30.71
CA SER A 178 6.57 -8.30 -29.82
C SER A 178 6.97 -8.19 -28.35
N TYR A 179 8.25 -8.31 -28.04
CA TYR A 179 8.77 -8.20 -26.66
C TYR A 179 8.59 -6.81 -26.06
N LEU A 180 8.79 -5.75 -26.84
CA LEU A 180 8.58 -4.40 -26.34
C LEU A 180 7.14 -4.17 -25.88
N GLY A 181 6.16 -4.68 -26.64
CA GLY A 181 4.75 -4.62 -26.27
C GLY A 181 4.47 -5.31 -24.95
N VAL A 182 5.01 -6.52 -24.76
CA VAL A 182 4.87 -7.27 -23.50
C VAL A 182 5.53 -6.52 -22.34
N HIS A 183 6.73 -5.96 -22.50
CA HIS A 183 7.40 -5.21 -21.43
C HIS A 183 6.63 -3.95 -21.02
N ILE A 184 6.06 -3.23 -22.00
CA ILE A 184 5.21 -2.05 -21.72
C ILE A 184 3.96 -2.50 -20.94
N PHE A 185 3.34 -3.60 -21.35
CA PHE A 185 2.20 -4.17 -20.65
C PHE A 185 2.56 -4.57 -19.22
N GLU A 186 3.68 -5.23 -19.00
CA GLU A 186 4.18 -5.64 -17.68
C GLU A 186 4.44 -4.45 -16.76
N ALA A 187 5.09 -3.40 -17.28
CA ALA A 187 5.34 -2.17 -16.54
C ALA A 187 4.03 -1.42 -16.22
N TRP A 188 3.08 -1.41 -17.15
CA TRP A 188 1.75 -0.81 -16.93
C TRP A 188 0.95 -1.57 -15.88
N MET A 189 0.92 -2.91 -15.97
CA MET A 189 0.30 -3.81 -14.98
C MET A 189 0.87 -3.53 -13.58
N SER A 190 2.20 -3.51 -13.49
CA SER A 190 2.92 -3.20 -12.27
C SER A 190 2.53 -1.85 -11.71
N ALA A 191 2.64 -0.79 -12.53
CA ALA A 191 2.37 0.58 -12.13
C ALA A 191 0.96 0.72 -11.56
N HIS A 192 -0.08 0.30 -12.29
CA HIS A 192 -1.44 0.48 -11.80
C HIS A 192 -1.68 -0.30 -10.50
N ILE A 193 -1.16 -1.53 -10.36
CA ILE A 193 -1.27 -2.34 -9.15
C ILE A 193 -0.64 -1.60 -7.95
N VAL A 194 0.63 -1.20 -8.06
CA VAL A 194 1.37 -0.61 -6.93
C VAL A 194 0.87 0.79 -6.57
N TYR A 195 0.50 1.62 -7.54
CA TYR A 195 -0.05 2.96 -7.26
C TYR A 195 -1.39 2.88 -6.51
N SER A 196 -2.32 2.04 -6.97
CA SER A 196 -3.61 1.90 -6.30
C SER A 196 -3.48 1.28 -4.92
N ALA A 197 -2.62 0.26 -4.77
CA ALA A 197 -2.38 -0.37 -3.47
C ALA A 197 -1.69 0.60 -2.50
N GLY A 198 -0.70 1.35 -3.00
CA GLY A 198 0.08 2.32 -2.24
C GLY A 198 -0.76 3.44 -1.65
N ILE A 199 -1.76 3.97 -2.38
CA ILE A 199 -2.68 4.96 -1.83
C ILE A 199 -3.43 4.41 -0.62
N VAL A 200 -4.01 3.22 -0.75
CA VAL A 200 -4.81 2.61 0.33
C VAL A 200 -3.92 2.24 1.52
N ALA A 201 -2.79 1.58 1.27
CA ALA A 201 -1.86 1.20 2.33
C ALA A 201 -1.27 2.41 3.06
N CYS A 202 -0.76 3.41 2.34
CA CYS A 202 -0.08 4.54 2.96
C CYS A 202 -1.08 5.50 3.60
N TYR A 203 -2.08 5.98 2.86
CA TYR A 203 -2.88 7.14 3.26
C TYR A 203 -4.19 6.80 3.97
N VAL A 204 -4.64 5.55 3.86
CA VAL A 204 -5.80 5.06 4.61
C VAL A 204 -5.29 4.27 5.82
N PHE A 205 -4.47 3.25 5.61
CA PHE A 205 -4.00 2.36 6.69
C PHE A 205 -2.96 3.02 7.61
N PHE A 206 -1.75 3.32 7.12
CA PHE A 206 -0.70 3.88 8.00
C PHE A 206 -1.04 5.25 8.57
N VAL A 207 -1.48 6.18 7.73
CA VAL A 207 -1.87 7.51 8.20
C VAL A 207 -3.09 7.42 9.11
N GLY A 208 -4.06 6.53 8.85
CA GLY A 208 -5.23 6.37 9.72
C GLY A 208 -4.88 5.88 11.12
N ILE A 209 -3.95 4.93 11.25
CA ILE A 209 -3.48 4.47 12.56
C ILE A 209 -2.78 5.61 13.31
N VAL A 210 -1.88 6.33 12.66
CA VAL A 210 -1.17 7.48 13.28
C VAL A 210 -2.13 8.61 13.63
N PHE A 211 -3.16 8.84 12.82
CA PHE A 211 -4.20 9.81 13.11
C PHE A 211 -4.91 9.48 14.42
N ILE A 212 -5.36 8.24 14.62
CA ILE A 212 -5.99 7.82 15.88
C ILE A 212 -5.00 7.92 17.04
N LEU A 213 -3.75 7.46 16.88
CA LEU A 213 -2.74 7.53 17.94
C LEU A 213 -2.48 8.96 18.43
N ASN A 214 -2.35 9.91 17.50
CA ASN A 214 -2.18 11.32 17.87
C ASN A 214 -3.42 11.87 18.55
N PHE A 215 -4.61 11.44 18.12
CA PHE A 215 -5.85 11.86 18.74
C PHE A 215 -6.01 11.33 20.17
N LEU A 216 -5.66 10.05 20.41
CA LEU A 216 -5.61 9.46 21.76
C LEU A 216 -4.66 10.24 22.67
N ARG A 217 -3.50 10.66 22.15
CA ARG A 217 -2.54 11.47 22.90
C ARG A 217 -3.08 12.86 23.24
N VAL A 218 -3.82 13.48 22.33
CA VAL A 218 -4.49 14.77 22.61
C VAL A 218 -5.57 14.59 23.67
N LEU A 219 -6.38 13.53 23.57
CA LEU A 219 -7.40 13.19 24.57
C LEU A 219 -6.78 12.96 25.95
N GLU A 220 -5.71 12.16 26.04
CA GLU A 220 -4.95 11.92 27.27
C GLU A 220 -4.44 13.22 27.88
N SER A 221 -3.79 14.07 27.08
CA SER A 221 -3.29 15.36 27.55
C SER A 221 -4.42 16.27 28.04
N HIS A 222 -5.62 16.16 27.48
CA HIS A 222 -6.78 16.94 27.90
C HIS A 222 -7.33 16.43 29.24
N ILE A 223 -7.47 15.12 29.41
CA ILE A 223 -7.91 14.47 30.65
C ILE A 223 -6.96 14.80 31.81
N THR A 224 -5.65 14.76 31.60
CA THR A 224 -4.67 15.01 32.67
C THR A 224 -4.58 16.49 33.06
N ASN A 225 -4.78 17.43 32.12
CA ASN A 225 -4.52 18.85 32.35
C ASN A 225 -5.75 19.69 32.72
N GLN A 226 -6.98 19.21 32.58
CA GLN A 226 -8.18 20.02 32.82
C GLN A 226 -9.20 19.39 33.79
N LEU A 227 -9.65 20.18 34.78
CA LEU A 227 -10.92 20.00 35.50
C LEU A 227 -12.12 20.49 34.65
N GLY A 228 -12.13 20.18 33.35
CA GLY A 228 -13.19 20.55 32.42
C GLY A 228 -14.48 19.74 32.59
N ASP A 229 -15.56 20.19 31.94
CA ASP A 229 -16.84 19.47 31.90
C ASP A 229 -16.67 18.08 31.28
N HIS A 230 -17.12 17.05 32.00
CA HIS A 230 -16.99 15.65 31.59
C HIS A 230 -17.64 15.34 30.23
N SER A 231 -18.59 16.18 29.79
CA SER A 231 -19.33 16.01 28.55
C SER A 231 -18.46 16.07 27.28
N ASP A 232 -17.45 16.95 27.25
CA ASP A 232 -16.58 17.14 26.09
C ASP A 232 -15.62 15.96 25.88
N TYR A 233 -15.09 15.37 26.95
CA TYR A 233 -14.24 14.17 26.87
C TYR A 233 -15.00 12.98 26.32
N ILE A 234 -16.24 12.78 26.78
CA ILE A 234 -17.10 11.67 26.31
C ILE A 234 -17.38 11.84 24.82
N ARG A 235 -17.64 13.08 24.36
CA ARG A 235 -17.85 13.36 22.95
C ARG A 235 -16.59 13.06 22.14
N LEU A 236 -15.43 13.52 22.60
CA LEU A 236 -14.14 13.32 21.93
C LEU A 236 -13.80 11.83 21.80
N TYR A 237 -13.96 11.08 22.90
CA TYR A 237 -13.75 9.63 22.93
C TYR A 237 -14.70 8.87 21.99
N ARG A 238 -16.00 9.25 21.96
CA ARG A 238 -16.96 8.65 21.01
C ARG A 238 -16.54 8.85 19.56
N VAL A 239 -16.00 10.01 19.21
CA VAL A 239 -15.48 10.27 17.85
C VAL A 239 -14.34 9.30 17.53
N VAL A 240 -13.40 9.07 18.45
CA VAL A 240 -12.32 8.08 18.27
C VAL A 240 -12.87 6.69 18.04
N GLN A 241 -13.81 6.26 18.89
CA GLN A 241 -14.40 4.93 18.77
C GLN A 241 -15.11 4.73 17.42
N ILE A 242 -15.76 5.77 16.90
CA ILE A 242 -16.40 5.71 15.58
C ILE A 242 -15.35 5.61 14.47
N LEU A 243 -14.29 6.42 14.53
CA LEU A 243 -13.19 6.37 13.57
C LEU A 243 -12.48 5.01 13.58
N GLU A 244 -12.17 4.49 14.77
CA GLU A 244 -11.56 3.18 14.95
C GLU A 244 -12.43 2.07 14.36
N LYS A 245 -13.74 2.05 14.70
CA LYS A 245 -14.68 1.08 14.15
C LYS A 245 -14.78 1.19 12.63
N SER A 246 -14.79 2.40 12.08
CA SER A 246 -14.82 2.64 10.63
C SER A 246 -13.55 2.11 9.94
N LEU A 247 -12.37 2.38 10.51
CA LEU A 247 -11.11 1.83 10.03
C LEU A 247 -11.08 0.30 10.11
N ASN A 248 -11.44 -0.25 11.27
CA ASN A 248 -11.41 -1.69 11.50
C ASN A 248 -12.39 -2.42 10.57
N ALA A 249 -13.60 -1.88 10.35
CA ALA A 249 -14.56 -2.45 9.41
C ALA A 249 -13.98 -2.55 7.99
N HIS A 250 -13.23 -1.54 7.55
CA HIS A 250 -12.61 -1.57 6.23
C HIS A 250 -11.34 -2.45 6.17
N PHE A 251 -10.54 -2.48 7.22
CA PHE A 251 -9.22 -3.14 7.21
C PHE A 251 -9.24 -4.61 7.58
N SER A 252 -10.08 -4.99 8.54
CA SER A 252 -10.06 -6.32 9.18
C SER A 252 -10.34 -7.45 8.20
N GLU A 253 -11.19 -7.22 7.21
CA GLU A 253 -11.58 -8.27 6.26
C GLU A 253 -10.53 -8.52 5.17
N ARG A 254 -9.76 -7.50 4.79
CA ARG A 254 -8.93 -7.58 3.57
C ARG A 254 -7.50 -7.11 3.76
N ILE A 255 -7.31 -5.89 4.23
CA ILE A 255 -5.98 -5.25 4.23
C ILE A 255 -5.10 -5.87 5.31
N LEU A 256 -5.62 -6.01 6.53
CA LEU A 256 -4.84 -6.53 7.64
C LEU A 256 -4.45 -8.00 7.42
N PRO A 257 -5.34 -8.93 7.01
CA PRO A 257 -4.94 -10.30 6.71
C PRO A 257 -3.90 -10.38 5.58
N ALA A 258 -4.07 -9.60 4.50
CA ALA A 258 -3.14 -9.61 3.38
C ALA A 258 -1.74 -9.16 3.80
N ILE A 259 -1.64 -8.07 4.55
CA ILE A 259 -0.38 -7.53 5.05
C ILE A 259 0.28 -8.51 6.04
N MET A 260 -0.48 -9.03 7.02
CA MET A 260 0.01 -9.97 8.03
C MET A 260 0.47 -11.31 7.45
N PHE A 261 -0.09 -11.71 6.31
CA PHE A 261 0.33 -12.93 5.62
C PHE A 261 1.47 -12.68 4.62
N CYS A 262 1.26 -11.77 3.65
CA CYS A 262 2.17 -11.65 2.51
C CYS A 262 3.49 -10.96 2.88
N ASN A 263 3.49 -9.94 3.75
CA ASN A 263 4.74 -9.24 4.08
C ASN A 263 5.75 -10.17 4.77
N PRO A 264 5.41 -10.93 5.82
CA PRO A 264 6.35 -11.87 6.42
C PRO A 264 6.83 -12.93 5.42
N VAL A 265 5.95 -13.43 4.54
CA VAL A 265 6.36 -14.39 3.50
C VAL A 265 7.38 -13.77 2.55
N VAL A 266 7.14 -12.56 2.04
CA VAL A 266 8.10 -11.85 1.19
C VAL A 266 9.42 -11.60 1.92
N GLU A 267 9.39 -11.20 3.20
CA GLU A 267 10.57 -10.96 4.00
C GLU A 267 11.41 -12.23 4.19
N ILE A 268 10.77 -13.34 4.61
CA ILE A 268 11.42 -14.64 4.84
C ILE A 268 12.05 -15.15 3.55
N PHE A 269 11.31 -15.13 2.44
CA PHE A 269 11.82 -15.59 1.15
C PHE A 269 12.95 -14.69 0.63
N GLY A 270 12.80 -13.37 0.76
CA GLY A 270 13.86 -12.44 0.37
C GLY A 270 15.14 -12.65 1.17
N LEU A 271 15.04 -12.84 2.49
CA LEU A 271 16.19 -13.16 3.36
C LEU A 271 16.83 -14.50 2.97
N PHE A 272 16.01 -15.53 2.73
CA PHE A 272 16.51 -16.83 2.30
C PHE A 272 17.29 -16.73 0.99
N VAL A 273 16.77 -16.00 -0.01
CA VAL A 273 17.46 -15.78 -1.28
C VAL A 273 18.76 -15.00 -1.07
N CYS A 274 18.73 -13.93 -0.25
CA CYS A 274 19.92 -13.13 0.05
C CYS A 274 21.04 -13.95 0.73
N ILE A 275 20.69 -14.90 1.60
CA ILE A 275 21.67 -15.71 2.33
C ILE A 275 22.13 -16.90 1.49
N SER A 276 21.18 -17.65 0.94
CA SER A 276 21.44 -18.98 0.36
C SER A 276 21.75 -18.93 -1.14
N LEU A 277 21.22 -17.97 -1.88
CA LEU A 277 21.26 -17.92 -3.36
C LEU A 277 21.94 -16.68 -3.91
N SER A 278 22.66 -15.91 -3.07
CA SER A 278 23.30 -14.65 -3.49
C SER A 278 24.38 -14.82 -4.55
N LYS A 279 24.97 -16.01 -4.66
CA LYS A 279 25.98 -16.33 -5.68
C LYS A 279 25.37 -16.88 -6.97
N ASP A 280 24.14 -17.39 -6.90
CA ASP A 280 23.51 -18.10 -8.00
C ASP A 280 22.61 -17.19 -8.84
N ILE A 281 22.08 -16.11 -8.24
CA ILE A 281 21.25 -15.15 -8.96
C ILE A 281 22.12 -14.00 -9.51
N PRO A 282 22.18 -13.83 -10.85
CA PRO A 282 22.99 -12.77 -11.44
C PRO A 282 22.39 -11.37 -11.16
N MET A 283 23.27 -10.36 -11.17
CA MET A 283 22.86 -8.96 -11.20
C MET A 283 22.25 -8.62 -12.59
N PRO A 284 21.23 -7.76 -12.67
CA PRO A 284 20.62 -6.97 -11.59
C PRO A 284 19.50 -7.69 -10.84
N GLY A 285 19.10 -8.90 -11.25
CA GLY A 285 17.97 -9.63 -10.66
C GLY A 285 18.09 -9.83 -9.15
N PHE A 286 19.31 -10.05 -8.65
CA PHE A 286 19.55 -10.16 -7.22
C PHE A 286 19.18 -8.90 -6.42
N LEU A 287 19.31 -7.69 -6.96
CA LEU A 287 19.05 -6.45 -6.21
C LEU A 287 17.59 -6.29 -5.76
N VAL A 288 16.68 -7.01 -6.41
CA VAL A 288 15.25 -6.99 -6.07
C VAL A 288 15.02 -7.57 -4.67
N PHE A 289 15.75 -8.62 -4.26
CA PHE A 289 15.49 -9.29 -2.97
C PHE A 289 15.91 -8.47 -1.75
N PRO A 290 17.13 -7.90 -1.66
CA PRO A 290 17.49 -7.02 -0.55
C PRO A 290 16.55 -5.81 -0.43
N LEU A 291 16.11 -5.25 -1.57
CA LEU A 291 15.16 -4.16 -1.59
C LEU A 291 13.80 -4.60 -1.03
N MET A 292 13.25 -5.72 -1.52
CA MET A 292 11.98 -6.27 -1.03
C MET A 292 12.05 -6.58 0.46
N THR A 293 13.08 -7.31 0.91
CA THR A 293 13.31 -7.64 2.32
C THR A 293 13.38 -6.39 3.19
N THR A 294 14.11 -5.35 2.76
CA THR A 294 14.24 -4.12 3.53
C THR A 294 12.89 -3.41 3.65
N ILE A 295 12.15 -3.29 2.55
CA ILE A 295 10.83 -2.64 2.56
C ILE A 295 9.84 -3.41 3.42
N THR A 296 9.77 -4.75 3.29
CA THR A 296 8.85 -5.57 4.08
C THR A 296 9.25 -5.63 5.56
N GLY A 297 10.54 -5.66 5.87
CA GLY A 297 11.04 -5.60 7.25
C GLY A 297 10.68 -4.27 7.92
N ILE A 298 10.90 -3.13 7.25
CA ILE A 298 10.49 -1.81 7.76
C ILE A 298 8.96 -1.79 7.98
N ASN A 299 8.20 -2.30 7.02
CA ASN A 299 6.74 -2.35 7.09
C ASN A 299 6.27 -3.19 8.31
N ASN A 300 6.82 -4.39 8.50
CA ASN A 300 6.50 -5.27 9.63
C ASN A 300 6.86 -4.63 10.98
N ILE A 301 8.04 -4.02 11.10
CA ILE A 301 8.47 -3.29 12.30
C ILE A 301 7.48 -2.17 12.62
N LEU A 302 7.10 -1.36 11.61
CA LEU A 302 6.16 -0.27 11.79
C LEU A 302 4.79 -0.77 12.24
N ILE A 303 4.26 -1.82 11.64
CA ILE A 303 2.94 -2.34 12.02
C ILE A 303 2.95 -2.85 13.45
N VAL A 304 3.95 -3.64 13.84
CA VAL A 304 4.06 -4.17 15.20
C VAL A 304 4.23 -3.02 16.21
N ALA A 305 5.06 -2.04 15.90
CA ALA A 305 5.28 -0.87 16.76
C ALA A 305 4.00 -0.04 16.93
N LEU A 306 3.29 0.24 15.83
CA LEU A 306 2.04 1.00 15.84
C LEU A 306 0.94 0.24 16.59
N ALA A 307 0.81 -1.07 16.38
CA ALA A 307 -0.18 -1.91 17.08
C ALA A 307 0.10 -1.96 18.59
N SER A 308 1.35 -2.14 18.98
CA SER A 308 1.78 -2.10 20.39
C SER A 308 1.46 -0.74 21.03
N LYS A 309 1.77 0.35 20.33
CA LYS A 309 1.49 1.70 20.82
C LYS A 309 0.00 1.96 20.94
N PHE A 310 -0.79 1.51 19.96
CA PHE A 310 -2.24 1.63 19.97
C PHE A 310 -2.84 0.93 21.19
N HIS A 311 -2.44 -0.32 21.43
CA HIS A 311 -2.90 -1.07 22.59
C HIS A 311 -2.56 -0.37 23.92
N SER A 312 -1.32 0.10 24.07
CA SER A 312 -0.86 0.77 25.29
C SER A 312 -1.57 2.11 25.52
N SER A 313 -1.69 2.96 24.49
CA SER A 313 -2.35 4.26 24.60
C SER A 313 -3.84 4.12 24.88
N SER A 314 -4.53 3.19 24.24
CA SER A 314 -5.95 2.92 24.52
C SER A 314 -6.16 2.42 25.95
N GLY A 315 -5.29 1.54 26.45
CA GLY A 315 -5.36 1.05 27.83
C GLY A 315 -5.16 2.15 28.87
N HIS A 316 -4.24 3.09 28.61
CA HIS A 316 -4.00 4.23 29.52
C HIS A 316 -5.21 5.17 29.58
N VAL A 317 -5.79 5.53 28.43
CA VAL A 317 -6.98 6.39 28.37
C VAL A 317 -8.18 5.76 29.09
N LEU A 318 -8.30 4.43 29.07
CA LEU A 318 -9.38 3.71 29.79
C LEU A 318 -9.17 3.63 31.31
N ALA A 319 -7.94 3.80 31.79
CA ALA A 319 -7.60 3.74 33.21
C ALA A 319 -7.73 5.09 33.92
N CYS A 320 -7.76 6.20 33.16
CA CYS A 320 -8.01 7.55 33.66
C CYS A 320 -9.51 7.84 33.77
#